data_AF-A0A256FV59-F1
#
_entry.id   AF-A0A256FV59-F1
#
_cell.length_a   1.000
_cell.length_b   1.000
_cell.length_c   1.000
_cell.angle_alpha   90.00
_cell.angle_beta   90.00
_cell.angle_gamma   90.00
#
_symmetry.space_group_name_H-M   'P 1'
#
loop_
_entity.id
_entity.type
_entity.pdbx_description
1 polymer ?
#
loop_
_entity_poly.entity_id
_entity_poly.type
_entity_poly.pdbx_seq_one_letter_code
_entity_poly.pdbx_strand_id
1 'polypeptide(L)'
;MTQDNSQPNKDPKQNSENSSSTTALDETSNNTAYGLNSIASAYYSSAYGANSTASGMRATAIGSGSLAEGAFSNALGTNTQAQSTVSTAIGTGAKAYGAYGTAAGGMAIAEGDYSTAVGASTLVRGANSTAVGSNIYVEGDYSIAVGMFANVSGANSIAVGANVNAAGASSIAIGQGSAASADSSSSYGATSLAGASKTVAIGYGAKATSSGSTTIGVASAATGSNSIAFGMNSNASNVGSTAIGANGVASGVNSSALGQGSIASAANSTALGYGSTANGINSTATGQASSASGDFSIAAGQGSRATGEDGIAIGQGSAASGDLSTAIGAASTTEGHFSLAVGHNSNAVADNSVAIGQDSMASGVGSTAMGQNSRSSDLYSVALGSASVTAPQISTPQINISGNIYQFAGSNPQATFSIGNYTTNRMTRTLTNLAAGRIDGNSTDAINGSQLYALVQAIEAINTRLNNPD
;
A
#
# COMPACT_ATOMS: atom_id res chain seq x y z
N MET A 1 -95.04 35.42 -4.17
CA MET A 1 -96.06 35.45 -5.23
C MET A 1 -95.34 35.55 -6.57
N THR A 2 -95.75 34.71 -7.54
CA THR A 2 -95.58 34.79 -9.02
C THR A 2 -94.13 34.76 -9.57
N GLN A 3 -93.64 33.70 -10.26
CA GLN A 3 -93.84 33.34 -11.70
C GLN A 3 -93.83 34.60 -12.61
N ASP A 4 -93.03 34.72 -13.66
CA ASP A 4 -93.04 33.87 -14.85
C ASP A 4 -91.96 34.28 -15.90
N ASN A 5 -91.54 33.25 -16.67
CA ASN A 5 -91.14 33.17 -18.09
C ASN A 5 -90.08 34.01 -18.83
N SER A 6 -89.31 33.21 -19.60
CA SER A 6 -88.94 33.35 -21.04
C SER A 6 -87.59 34.00 -21.44
N GLN A 7 -86.66 33.11 -21.80
CA GLN A 7 -85.64 33.30 -22.85
C GLN A 7 -86.28 33.31 -24.27
N PRO A 8 -85.52 33.54 -25.37
CA PRO A 8 -84.38 34.43 -25.59
C PRO A 8 -84.51 35.20 -26.94
N ASN A 9 -83.73 36.28 -27.16
CA ASN A 9 -83.41 36.67 -28.54
C ASN A 9 -81.96 37.14 -28.66
N LYS A 10 -81.31 36.59 -29.67
CA LYS A 10 -79.94 36.84 -30.10
C LYS A 10 -79.86 38.24 -30.72
N ASP A 11 -78.79 38.96 -30.42
CA ASP A 11 -78.11 39.79 -31.42
C ASP A 11 -76.61 39.92 -31.09
N PRO A 12 -75.74 39.99 -32.12
CA PRO A 12 -74.33 39.68 -32.02
C PRO A 12 -73.50 40.93 -31.70
N LYS A 13 -72.64 40.86 -30.68
CA LYS A 13 -71.55 41.82 -30.51
C LYS A 13 -70.26 41.25 -31.06
N GLN A 14 -69.84 41.89 -32.15
CA GLN A 14 -68.49 41.96 -32.69
C GLN A 14 -67.42 41.75 -31.62
N ASN A 15 -66.61 40.71 -31.78
CA ASN A 15 -65.28 40.69 -31.20
C ASN A 15 -64.30 41.02 -32.33
N SER A 16 -63.59 42.11 -32.12
CA SER A 16 -62.55 42.69 -32.97
C SER A 16 -61.60 41.64 -33.53
N GLU A 17 -61.53 41.59 -34.86
CA GLU A 17 -60.43 41.02 -35.62
C GLU A 17 -59.13 41.70 -35.17
N ASN A 18 -58.31 41.01 -34.38
CA ASN A 18 -56.92 41.37 -34.21
C ASN A 18 -56.15 40.67 -35.33
N SER A 19 -55.82 41.44 -36.36
CA SER A 19 -55.00 41.03 -37.50
C SER A 19 -53.68 40.43 -37.01
N SER A 20 -53.61 39.10 -36.94
CA SER A 20 -52.37 38.37 -36.75
C SER A 20 -51.86 38.03 -38.14
N SER A 21 -50.78 38.67 -38.59
CA SER A 21 -50.13 38.35 -39.86
C SER A 21 -49.57 36.93 -39.82
N THR A 22 -50.34 35.96 -40.33
CA THR A 22 -49.91 34.58 -40.55
C THR A 22 -49.38 34.47 -41.98
N THR A 23 -48.08 34.34 -42.15
CA THR A 23 -47.45 34.08 -43.46
C THR A 23 -47.20 32.58 -43.62
N ALA A 24 -48.16 31.86 -44.20
CA ALA A 24 -47.90 30.58 -44.85
C ALA A 24 -47.42 30.89 -46.28
N LEU A 25 -46.12 30.69 -46.54
CA LEU A 25 -45.54 30.90 -47.86
C LEU A 25 -45.65 29.58 -48.64
N ASP A 26 -46.34 29.62 -49.77
CA ASP A 26 -46.47 28.57 -50.81
C ASP A 26 -47.49 27.42 -50.54
N GLU A 27 -48.57 27.39 -51.33
CA GLU A 27 -49.63 26.37 -51.31
C GLU A 27 -49.14 24.95 -51.69
N THR A 28 -47.92 24.79 -52.22
CA THR A 28 -47.33 23.46 -52.47
C THR A 28 -46.57 22.88 -51.27
N SER A 29 -46.37 23.69 -50.21
CA SER A 29 -45.41 23.40 -49.16
C SER A 29 -45.98 22.79 -47.87
N ASN A 30 -47.31 22.57 -47.76
CA ASN A 30 -48.00 21.94 -46.61
C ASN A 30 -47.46 22.40 -45.23
N ASN A 31 -47.20 23.70 -45.07
CA ASN A 31 -46.73 24.28 -43.81
C ASN A 31 -47.90 24.80 -42.96
N THR A 32 -47.70 24.93 -41.65
CA THR A 32 -48.72 25.44 -40.72
C THR A 32 -48.12 26.48 -39.79
N ALA A 33 -48.70 27.69 -39.75
CA ALA A 33 -48.31 28.75 -38.83
C ALA A 33 -49.53 29.26 -38.06
N TYR A 34 -49.49 29.20 -36.72
CA TYR A 34 -50.59 29.63 -35.85
C TYR A 34 -50.08 30.46 -34.66
N GLY A 35 -50.42 31.74 -34.62
CA GLY A 35 -49.97 32.69 -33.60
C GLY A 35 -49.60 34.06 -34.19
N LEU A 36 -49.53 35.08 -33.34
CA LEU A 36 -49.10 36.41 -33.76
C LEU A 36 -47.63 36.35 -34.21
N ASN A 37 -47.33 36.79 -35.45
CA ASN A 37 -45.99 36.75 -36.04
C ASN A 37 -45.35 35.35 -36.10
N SER A 38 -46.15 34.28 -36.16
CA SER A 38 -45.58 32.95 -36.39
C SER A 38 -45.20 32.77 -37.86
N ILE A 39 -44.09 32.08 -38.10
CA ILE A 39 -43.51 31.86 -39.43
C ILE A 39 -43.28 30.36 -39.62
N ALA A 40 -43.89 29.77 -40.64
CA ALA A 40 -43.57 28.42 -41.12
C ALA A 40 -43.22 28.51 -42.61
N SER A 41 -41.93 28.42 -42.95
CA SER A 41 -41.43 28.81 -44.28
C SER A 41 -40.87 27.65 -45.12
N ALA A 42 -40.80 26.44 -44.57
CA ALA A 42 -40.25 25.27 -45.27
C ALA A 42 -41.28 24.14 -45.41
N TYR A 43 -40.97 23.17 -46.27
CA TYR A 43 -41.82 22.03 -46.59
C TYR A 43 -42.19 21.22 -45.32
N TYR A 44 -43.50 21.04 -45.05
CA TYR A 44 -44.04 20.40 -43.85
C TYR A 44 -43.58 21.00 -42.51
N SER A 45 -43.19 22.27 -42.48
CA SER A 45 -42.85 22.97 -41.23
C SER A 45 -44.11 23.37 -40.44
N SER A 46 -43.98 23.43 -39.12
CA SER A 46 -45.08 23.73 -38.20
C SER A 46 -44.64 24.71 -37.11
N ALA A 47 -45.29 25.87 -37.02
CA ALA A 47 -45.02 26.91 -36.02
C ALA A 47 -46.29 27.27 -35.23
N TYR A 48 -46.29 27.04 -33.92
CA TYR A 48 -47.40 27.30 -33.01
C TYR A 48 -46.97 28.20 -31.85
N GLY A 49 -47.56 29.39 -31.71
CA GLY A 49 -47.26 30.34 -30.64
C GLY A 49 -46.78 31.69 -31.19
N ALA A 50 -46.88 32.74 -30.36
CA ALA A 50 -46.47 34.09 -30.75
C ALA A 50 -44.97 34.15 -31.04
N ASN A 51 -44.58 34.78 -32.16
CA ASN A 51 -43.19 34.89 -32.64
C ASN A 51 -42.47 33.53 -32.78
N SER A 52 -43.20 32.43 -32.99
CA SER A 52 -42.60 31.12 -33.26
C SER A 52 -42.14 31.03 -34.72
N THR A 53 -40.98 30.43 -34.98
CA THR A 53 -40.43 30.29 -36.33
C THR A 53 -39.99 28.86 -36.60
N ALA A 54 -40.52 28.24 -37.64
CA ALA A 54 -40.11 26.94 -38.18
C ALA A 54 -39.65 27.11 -39.64
N SER A 55 -38.35 27.16 -39.87
CA SER A 55 -37.74 27.41 -41.19
C SER A 55 -37.01 26.20 -41.78
N GLY A 56 -36.81 25.13 -41.00
CA GLY A 56 -36.27 23.86 -41.49
C GLY A 56 -37.35 22.96 -42.12
N MET A 57 -36.96 22.13 -43.11
CA MET A 57 -37.84 21.10 -43.66
C MET A 57 -38.35 20.18 -42.53
N ARG A 58 -39.66 19.97 -42.41
CA ARG A 58 -40.29 19.19 -41.33
C ARG A 58 -39.93 19.66 -39.91
N ALA A 59 -39.54 20.92 -39.75
CA ALA A 59 -39.24 21.49 -38.44
C ALA A 59 -40.53 21.81 -37.66
N THR A 60 -40.50 21.64 -36.35
CA THR A 60 -41.63 21.92 -35.45
C THR A 60 -41.21 22.92 -34.37
N ALA A 61 -41.83 24.09 -34.35
CA ALA A 61 -41.67 25.12 -33.32
C ALA A 61 -42.99 25.28 -32.56
N ILE A 62 -43.01 25.01 -31.25
CA ILE A 62 -44.20 25.13 -30.39
C ILE A 62 -43.83 25.93 -29.15
N GLY A 63 -44.51 27.04 -28.92
CA GLY A 63 -44.33 27.95 -27.78
C GLY A 63 -43.89 29.35 -28.22
N SER A 64 -44.10 30.33 -27.34
CA SER A 64 -43.77 31.73 -27.61
C SER A 64 -42.27 31.91 -27.84
N GLY A 65 -41.87 32.51 -28.96
CA GLY A 65 -40.46 32.73 -29.31
C GLY A 65 -39.64 31.47 -29.61
N SER A 66 -40.29 30.32 -29.84
CA SER A 66 -39.62 29.09 -30.24
C SER A 66 -39.05 29.19 -31.68
N LEU A 67 -37.85 28.66 -31.90
CA LEU A 67 -37.12 28.75 -33.16
C LEU A 67 -36.60 27.36 -33.58
N ALA A 68 -37.10 26.82 -34.69
CA ALA A 68 -36.71 25.54 -35.26
C ALA A 68 -36.20 25.74 -36.71
N GLU A 69 -34.87 25.82 -36.88
CA GLU A 69 -34.22 26.14 -38.17
C GLU A 69 -33.63 24.93 -38.87
N GLY A 70 -33.23 23.90 -38.11
CA GLY A 70 -32.66 22.68 -38.69
C GLY A 70 -33.70 21.80 -39.38
N ALA A 71 -33.30 21.05 -40.41
CA ALA A 71 -34.18 20.04 -40.99
C ALA A 71 -34.56 18.98 -39.93
N PHE A 72 -35.84 18.62 -39.83
CA PHE A 72 -36.40 17.72 -38.82
C PHE A 72 -36.17 18.17 -37.36
N SER A 73 -35.91 19.46 -37.13
CA SER A 73 -35.68 19.98 -35.79
C SER A 73 -36.98 20.19 -35.00
N ASN A 74 -36.89 20.13 -33.67
CA ASN A 74 -38.03 20.29 -32.77
C ASN A 74 -37.69 21.31 -31.66
N ALA A 75 -38.34 22.46 -31.64
CA ALA A 75 -38.22 23.47 -30.60
C ALA A 75 -39.54 23.60 -29.81
N LEU A 76 -39.59 23.05 -28.60
CA LEU A 76 -40.83 22.88 -27.81
C LEU A 76 -40.71 23.59 -26.44
N GLY A 77 -41.30 24.78 -26.31
CA GLY A 77 -41.27 25.58 -25.09
C GLY A 77 -41.17 27.08 -25.40
N THR A 78 -41.09 27.89 -24.34
CA THR A 78 -40.88 29.34 -24.50
C THR A 78 -39.41 29.63 -24.77
N ASN A 79 -39.10 30.41 -25.82
CA ASN A 79 -37.75 30.79 -26.21
C ASN A 79 -36.79 29.61 -26.46
N THR A 80 -37.29 28.48 -26.95
CA THR A 80 -36.47 27.33 -27.35
C THR A 80 -35.80 27.55 -28.70
N GLN A 81 -34.61 26.99 -28.90
CA GLN A 81 -33.88 27.08 -30.17
C GLN A 81 -33.35 25.70 -30.58
N ALA A 82 -33.81 25.18 -31.72
CA ALA A 82 -33.31 23.95 -32.34
C ALA A 82 -32.80 24.29 -33.75
N GLN A 83 -31.49 24.56 -33.87
CA GLN A 83 -30.94 25.21 -35.08
C GLN A 83 -30.26 24.26 -36.05
N SER A 84 -29.98 23.02 -35.63
CA SER A 84 -29.26 22.04 -36.47
C SER A 84 -30.14 20.85 -36.85
N THR A 85 -29.70 20.08 -37.83
CA THR A 85 -30.45 18.94 -38.39
C THR A 85 -30.75 17.89 -37.31
N VAL A 86 -32.01 17.46 -37.21
CA VAL A 86 -32.56 16.53 -36.20
C VAL A 86 -32.36 17.00 -34.74
N SER A 87 -32.02 18.27 -34.52
CA SER A 87 -31.86 18.81 -33.17
C SER A 87 -33.20 18.93 -32.45
N THR A 88 -33.21 18.70 -31.14
CA THR A 88 -34.42 18.75 -30.30
C THR A 88 -34.17 19.60 -29.07
N ALA A 89 -34.88 20.71 -28.92
CA ALA A 89 -34.83 21.61 -27.77
C ALA A 89 -36.20 21.63 -27.06
N ILE A 90 -36.25 21.26 -25.78
CA ILE A 90 -37.49 21.15 -24.98
C ILE A 90 -37.32 21.88 -23.65
N GLY A 91 -38.26 22.78 -23.31
CA GLY A 91 -38.29 23.52 -22.06
C GLY A 91 -37.84 24.98 -22.18
N THR A 92 -38.18 25.83 -21.21
CA THR A 92 -37.94 27.28 -21.30
C THR A 92 -36.47 27.62 -21.52
N GLY A 93 -36.15 28.28 -22.64
CA GLY A 93 -34.80 28.70 -22.98
C GLY A 93 -33.83 27.58 -23.38
N ALA A 94 -34.32 26.36 -23.64
CA ALA A 94 -33.48 25.25 -24.08
C ALA A 94 -32.92 25.50 -25.49
N LYS A 95 -31.67 25.10 -25.74
CA LYS A 95 -30.93 25.37 -26.98
C LYS A 95 -30.21 24.11 -27.47
N ALA A 96 -30.58 23.60 -28.63
CA ALA A 96 -29.90 22.52 -29.32
C ALA A 96 -29.25 23.05 -30.60
N TYR A 97 -27.94 23.24 -30.55
CA TYR A 97 -27.11 23.78 -31.63
C TYR A 97 -26.33 22.70 -32.38
N GLY A 98 -26.01 21.57 -31.73
CA GLY A 98 -25.35 20.44 -32.40
C GLY A 98 -26.29 19.64 -33.29
N ALA A 99 -25.78 19.08 -34.39
CA ALA A 99 -26.53 18.15 -35.24
C ALA A 99 -26.90 16.90 -34.43
N TYR A 100 -28.13 16.42 -34.53
CA TYR A 100 -28.67 15.34 -33.68
C TYR A 100 -28.62 15.66 -32.17
N GLY A 101 -28.38 16.92 -31.79
CA GLY A 101 -28.29 17.35 -30.40
C GLY A 101 -29.65 17.38 -29.71
N THR A 102 -29.72 16.95 -28.46
CA THR A 102 -30.94 17.01 -27.63
C THR A 102 -30.70 17.86 -26.40
N ALA A 103 -31.42 18.98 -26.25
CA ALA A 103 -31.43 19.80 -25.05
C ALA A 103 -32.83 19.76 -24.41
N ALA A 104 -32.98 19.16 -23.24
CA ALA A 104 -34.27 19.01 -22.57
C ALA A 104 -34.21 19.46 -21.11
N GLY A 105 -34.79 20.62 -20.80
CA GLY A 105 -34.75 21.23 -19.47
C GLY A 105 -34.66 22.75 -19.55
N GLY A 106 -35.00 23.44 -18.46
CA GLY A 106 -34.89 24.90 -18.42
C GLY A 106 -33.44 25.35 -18.62
N MET A 107 -33.19 26.16 -19.64
CA MET A 107 -31.84 26.63 -20.01
C MET A 107 -30.82 25.53 -20.31
N ALA A 108 -31.27 24.32 -20.71
CA ALA A 108 -30.36 23.27 -21.17
C ALA A 108 -29.74 23.65 -22.53
N ILE A 109 -28.45 23.37 -22.73
CA ILE A 109 -27.72 23.71 -23.96
C ILE A 109 -26.93 22.49 -24.45
N ALA A 110 -27.20 22.07 -25.68
CA ALA A 110 -26.51 21.00 -26.39
C ALA A 110 -25.80 21.59 -27.63
N GLU A 111 -24.51 21.92 -27.49
CA GLU A 111 -23.65 22.51 -28.53
C GLU A 111 -22.95 21.46 -29.39
N GLY A 112 -22.53 20.33 -28.80
CA GLY A 112 -21.81 19.28 -29.53
C GLY A 112 -22.70 18.47 -30.47
N ASP A 113 -22.17 18.00 -31.59
CA ASP A 113 -22.87 17.05 -32.45
C ASP A 113 -23.14 15.74 -31.70
N TYR A 114 -24.32 15.16 -31.87
CA TYR A 114 -24.80 13.99 -31.12
C TYR A 114 -24.79 14.18 -29.59
N SER A 115 -24.78 15.42 -29.10
CA SER A 115 -24.79 15.67 -27.66
C SER A 115 -26.19 15.59 -27.05
N THR A 116 -26.27 15.20 -25.79
CA THR A 116 -27.51 15.14 -25.02
C THR A 116 -27.35 15.92 -23.71
N ALA A 117 -28.11 16.98 -23.53
CA ALA A 117 -28.15 17.82 -22.33
C ALA A 117 -29.54 17.76 -21.71
N VAL A 118 -29.70 17.02 -20.61
CA VAL A 118 -30.98 16.85 -19.91
C VAL A 118 -30.92 17.44 -18.51
N GLY A 119 -31.89 18.30 -18.18
CA GLY A 119 -32.07 18.97 -16.90
C GLY A 119 -31.59 20.42 -16.88
N ALA A 120 -31.86 21.12 -15.77
CA ALA A 120 -31.79 22.57 -15.73
C ALA A 120 -30.35 23.11 -15.77
N SER A 121 -30.10 24.09 -16.64
CA SER A 121 -28.79 24.76 -16.77
C SER A 121 -27.62 23.80 -17.04
N THR A 122 -27.88 22.70 -17.74
CA THR A 122 -26.86 21.76 -18.22
C THR A 122 -26.31 22.22 -19.56
N LEU A 123 -24.99 22.27 -19.71
CA LEU A 123 -24.28 22.69 -20.93
C LEU A 123 -23.34 21.58 -21.40
N VAL A 124 -23.57 21.08 -22.62
CA VAL A 124 -22.76 20.04 -23.26
C VAL A 124 -22.18 20.57 -24.56
N ARG A 125 -20.86 20.78 -24.57
CA ARG A 125 -20.09 21.25 -25.74
C ARG A 125 -19.38 20.10 -26.45
N GLY A 126 -18.98 19.07 -25.71
CA GLY A 126 -18.34 17.87 -26.27
C GLY A 126 -19.26 17.13 -27.24
N ALA A 127 -18.72 16.72 -28.39
CA ALA A 127 -19.41 15.86 -29.34
C ALA A 127 -19.64 14.47 -28.74
N ASN A 128 -20.70 13.78 -29.16
CA ASN A 128 -21.07 12.43 -28.70
C ASN A 128 -21.16 12.30 -27.17
N SER A 129 -21.51 13.38 -26.48
CA SER A 129 -21.48 13.44 -25.02
C SER A 129 -22.86 13.53 -24.41
N THR A 130 -23.03 12.99 -23.21
CA THR A 130 -24.32 12.94 -22.51
C THR A 130 -24.20 13.54 -21.11
N ALA A 131 -25.08 14.49 -20.79
CA ALA A 131 -25.23 15.05 -19.47
C ALA A 131 -26.69 14.94 -18.99
N VAL A 132 -26.88 14.44 -17.77
CA VAL A 132 -28.21 14.31 -17.15
C VAL A 132 -28.18 14.82 -15.70
N GLY A 133 -28.91 15.89 -15.44
CA GLY A 133 -29.00 16.50 -14.10
C GLY A 133 -29.05 18.03 -14.13
N SER A 134 -28.55 18.69 -13.09
CA SER A 134 -28.62 20.16 -12.98
C SER A 134 -27.23 20.78 -12.90
N ASN A 135 -27.04 21.91 -13.58
CA ASN A 135 -25.79 22.67 -13.55
C ASN A 135 -24.55 21.84 -13.95
N ILE A 136 -24.69 20.97 -14.94
CA ILE A 136 -23.59 20.15 -15.44
C ILE A 136 -22.86 20.88 -16.57
N TYR A 137 -21.53 20.76 -16.61
CA TYR A 137 -20.68 21.29 -17.67
C TYR A 137 -19.83 20.18 -18.28
N VAL A 138 -19.97 19.94 -19.59
CA VAL A 138 -19.20 18.93 -20.34
C VAL A 138 -18.54 19.58 -21.55
N GLU A 139 -17.21 19.67 -21.53
CA GLU A 139 -16.39 20.08 -22.68
C GLU A 139 -15.78 18.90 -23.42
N GLY A 140 -15.42 17.83 -22.71
CA GLY A 140 -14.75 16.69 -23.31
C GLY A 140 -15.65 15.90 -24.27
N ASP A 141 -15.14 15.57 -25.45
CA ASP A 141 -15.83 14.67 -26.38
C ASP A 141 -16.01 13.26 -25.80
N TYR A 142 -17.02 12.53 -26.28
CA TYR A 142 -17.33 11.15 -25.86
C TYR A 142 -17.49 10.98 -24.34
N SER A 143 -18.02 11.99 -23.66
CA SER A 143 -18.06 12.04 -22.20
C SER A 143 -19.45 11.85 -21.62
N ILE A 144 -19.49 11.41 -20.36
CA ILE A 144 -20.72 11.16 -19.61
C ILE A 144 -20.67 11.95 -18.30
N ALA A 145 -21.73 12.71 -18.02
CA ALA A 145 -21.89 13.44 -16.77
C ALA A 145 -23.29 13.24 -16.19
N VAL A 146 -23.39 12.81 -14.93
CA VAL A 146 -24.68 12.58 -14.27
C VAL A 146 -24.67 13.14 -12.85
N GLY A 147 -25.66 13.97 -12.50
CA GLY A 147 -25.84 14.49 -11.15
C GLY A 147 -26.00 16.01 -11.05
N MET A 148 -25.23 16.67 -10.18
CA MET A 148 -25.38 18.10 -9.93
C MET A 148 -24.01 18.77 -9.83
N PHE A 149 -23.77 19.88 -10.55
CA PHE A 149 -22.45 20.53 -10.57
C PHE A 149 -21.30 19.59 -10.98
N ALA A 150 -21.56 18.65 -11.90
CA ALA A 150 -20.51 17.82 -12.48
C ALA A 150 -19.77 18.63 -13.57
N ASN A 151 -18.43 18.57 -13.55
CA ASN A 151 -17.55 19.18 -14.54
C ASN A 151 -16.72 18.10 -15.23
N VAL A 152 -16.79 18.04 -16.56
CA VAL A 152 -16.03 17.10 -17.39
C VAL A 152 -15.29 17.86 -18.48
N SER A 153 -14.00 18.15 -18.26
CA SER A 153 -13.14 18.78 -19.28
C SER A 153 -12.33 17.77 -20.09
N GLY A 154 -12.09 16.58 -19.54
CA GLY A 154 -11.34 15.53 -20.23
C GLY A 154 -12.18 14.80 -21.28
N ALA A 155 -11.62 14.55 -22.46
CA ALA A 155 -12.24 13.67 -23.45
C ALA A 155 -12.36 12.23 -22.93
N ASN A 156 -13.34 11.46 -23.42
CA ASN A 156 -13.60 10.07 -23.03
C ASN A 156 -13.78 9.88 -21.51
N SER A 157 -14.34 10.87 -20.82
CA SER A 157 -14.38 10.89 -19.35
C SER A 157 -15.78 10.69 -18.78
N ILE A 158 -15.81 10.23 -17.53
CA ILE A 158 -17.06 9.93 -16.81
C ILE A 158 -17.07 10.67 -15.48
N ALA A 159 -18.11 11.46 -15.23
CA ALA A 159 -18.38 12.08 -13.93
C ALA A 159 -19.78 11.71 -13.42
N VAL A 160 -19.88 11.10 -12.24
CA VAL A 160 -21.16 10.71 -11.64
C VAL A 160 -21.24 11.13 -10.17
N GLY A 161 -22.16 12.04 -9.85
CA GLY A 161 -22.40 12.51 -8.49
C GLY A 161 -22.61 14.03 -8.39
N ALA A 162 -22.53 14.55 -7.18
CA ALA A 162 -22.61 15.99 -6.92
C ALA A 162 -21.21 16.61 -6.77
N ASN A 163 -20.94 17.75 -7.42
CA ASN A 163 -19.66 18.46 -7.37
C ASN A 163 -18.47 17.57 -7.79
N VAL A 164 -18.63 16.85 -8.90
CA VAL A 164 -17.62 15.91 -9.41
C VAL A 164 -16.76 16.60 -10.46
N ASN A 165 -15.46 16.32 -10.47
CA ASN A 165 -14.52 16.86 -11.46
C ASN A 165 -13.75 15.74 -12.17
N ALA A 166 -14.06 15.50 -13.45
CA ALA A 166 -13.32 14.59 -14.32
C ALA A 166 -12.52 15.43 -15.33
N ALA A 167 -11.32 15.87 -14.92
CA ALA A 167 -10.56 16.88 -15.63
C ALA A 167 -9.58 16.30 -16.67
N GLY A 168 -9.01 15.14 -16.39
CA GLY A 168 -8.03 14.49 -17.27
C GLY A 168 -8.68 13.70 -18.40
N ALA A 169 -7.97 13.50 -19.51
CA ALA A 169 -8.45 12.65 -20.59
C ALA A 169 -8.56 11.18 -20.16
N SER A 170 -9.59 10.48 -20.61
CA SER A 170 -9.91 9.11 -20.20
C SER A 170 -10.03 8.95 -18.67
N SER A 171 -10.55 9.97 -17.97
CA SER A 171 -10.67 9.96 -16.52
C SER A 171 -12.05 9.52 -16.05
N ILE A 172 -12.11 8.96 -14.85
CA ILE A 172 -13.37 8.54 -14.22
C ILE A 172 -13.43 9.14 -12.82
N ALA A 173 -14.48 9.90 -12.51
CA ALA A 173 -14.75 10.40 -11.17
C ALA A 173 -16.18 10.04 -10.76
N ILE A 174 -16.34 9.27 -9.68
CA ILE A 174 -17.63 8.81 -9.18
C ILE A 174 -17.72 9.03 -7.67
N GLY A 175 -18.74 9.76 -7.22
CA GLY A 175 -19.00 10.07 -5.81
C GLY A 175 -18.93 11.56 -5.52
N GLN A 176 -19.67 12.02 -4.50
CA GLN A 176 -19.77 13.44 -4.18
C GLN A 176 -18.40 14.06 -3.90
N GLY A 177 -18.06 15.15 -4.59
CA GLY A 177 -16.76 15.81 -4.41
C GLY A 177 -15.55 15.01 -4.91
N SER A 178 -15.75 13.91 -5.64
CA SER A 178 -14.63 13.14 -6.21
C SER A 178 -13.95 13.91 -7.35
N ALA A 179 -12.64 13.71 -7.49
CA ALA A 179 -11.84 14.37 -8.51
C ALA A 179 -10.83 13.42 -9.16
N ALA A 180 -10.90 13.33 -10.49
CA ALA A 180 -9.91 12.68 -11.34
C ALA A 180 -9.21 13.76 -12.17
N SER A 181 -8.10 14.28 -11.65
CA SER A 181 -7.51 15.56 -12.07
C SER A 181 -6.54 15.46 -13.25
N ALA A 182 -6.14 14.25 -13.66
CA ALA A 182 -5.12 14.04 -14.68
C ALA A 182 -5.43 12.85 -15.59
N ASP A 183 -4.69 12.71 -16.68
CA ASP A 183 -5.00 11.72 -17.71
C ASP A 183 -4.94 10.28 -17.19
N SER A 184 -5.92 9.48 -17.61
CA SER A 184 -6.09 8.08 -17.20
C SER A 184 -6.17 7.91 -15.67
N SER A 185 -6.69 8.91 -14.95
CA SER A 185 -6.92 8.83 -13.51
C SER A 185 -8.34 8.38 -13.20
N SER A 186 -8.51 7.59 -12.14
CA SER A 186 -9.79 7.03 -11.75
C SER A 186 -10.04 7.20 -10.26
N SER A 187 -11.09 7.94 -9.91
CA SER A 187 -11.49 8.28 -8.54
C SER A 187 -12.89 7.74 -8.25
N TYR A 188 -13.03 6.91 -7.23
CA TYR A 188 -14.30 6.30 -6.81
C TYR A 188 -14.47 6.48 -5.30
N GLY A 189 -15.55 7.15 -4.88
CA GLY A 189 -15.87 7.43 -3.49
C GLY A 189 -15.99 8.92 -3.22
N ALA A 190 -16.82 9.29 -2.23
CA ALA A 190 -16.96 10.69 -1.88
C ALA A 190 -15.62 11.27 -1.41
N THR A 191 -15.31 12.50 -1.86
CA THR A 191 -14.06 13.24 -1.61
C THR A 191 -12.77 12.50 -1.99
N SER A 192 -12.86 11.41 -2.78
CA SER A 192 -11.69 10.73 -3.34
C SER A 192 -10.95 11.64 -4.33
N LEU A 193 -9.63 11.49 -4.40
CA LEU A 193 -8.77 12.27 -5.28
C LEU A 193 -7.76 11.36 -6.00
N ALA A 194 -7.94 11.21 -7.30
CA ALA A 194 -6.96 10.70 -8.24
C ALA A 194 -6.26 11.90 -8.90
N GLY A 195 -5.21 12.42 -8.25
CA GLY A 195 -4.64 13.75 -8.48
C GLY A 195 -3.51 13.82 -9.53
N ALA A 196 -2.99 12.67 -9.97
CA ALA A 196 -1.91 12.59 -10.96
C ALA A 196 -2.21 11.55 -12.06
N SER A 197 -1.42 11.55 -13.13
CA SER A 197 -1.67 10.67 -14.28
C SER A 197 -1.54 9.18 -13.90
N LYS A 198 -2.41 8.35 -14.47
CA LYS A 198 -2.47 6.89 -14.27
C LYS A 198 -2.71 6.48 -12.81
N THR A 199 -3.41 7.31 -12.04
CA THR A 199 -3.72 7.01 -10.63
C THR A 199 -5.06 6.33 -10.46
N VAL A 200 -5.19 5.55 -9.39
CA VAL A 200 -6.46 4.96 -8.97
C VAL A 200 -6.68 5.29 -7.50
N ALA A 201 -7.81 5.93 -7.17
CA ALA A 201 -8.22 6.23 -5.80
C ALA A 201 -9.62 5.68 -5.53
N ILE A 202 -9.73 4.67 -4.67
CA ILE A 202 -11.01 4.02 -4.33
C ILE A 202 -11.26 4.11 -2.83
N GLY A 203 -12.30 4.81 -2.40
CA GLY A 203 -12.73 4.93 -1.01
C GLY A 203 -13.06 6.37 -0.60
N TYR A 204 -13.78 6.53 0.51
CA TYR A 204 -14.08 7.85 1.07
C TYR A 204 -12.78 8.57 1.44
N GLY A 205 -12.53 9.74 0.85
CA GLY A 205 -11.32 10.53 1.11
C GLY A 205 -10.00 9.88 0.68
N ALA A 206 -10.02 8.83 -0.15
CA ALA A 206 -8.82 8.16 -0.65
C ALA A 206 -8.01 9.11 -1.56
N LYS A 207 -6.67 9.13 -1.43
CA LYS A 207 -5.78 10.07 -2.14
C LYS A 207 -4.64 9.36 -2.88
N ALA A 208 -4.67 9.34 -4.20
CA ALA A 208 -3.55 8.95 -5.05
C ALA A 208 -3.03 10.20 -5.79
N THR A 209 -1.91 10.77 -5.33
CA THR A 209 -1.48 12.12 -5.77
C THR A 209 -0.17 12.14 -6.55
N SER A 210 0.42 10.99 -6.84
CA SER A 210 1.68 10.86 -7.58
C SER A 210 1.53 9.88 -8.73
N SER A 211 2.31 10.04 -9.79
CA SER A 211 2.08 9.29 -11.04
C SER A 211 2.12 7.76 -10.81
N GLY A 212 1.13 7.06 -11.38
CA GLY A 212 1.01 5.61 -11.27
C GLY A 212 0.68 5.09 -9.87
N SER A 213 0.36 5.96 -8.90
CA SER A 213 0.03 5.53 -7.55
C SER A 213 -1.40 4.97 -7.48
N THR A 214 -1.59 3.96 -6.63
CA THR A 214 -2.88 3.29 -6.42
C THR A 214 -3.23 3.29 -4.95
N THR A 215 -4.44 3.74 -4.62
CA THR A 215 -4.94 3.67 -3.26
C THR A 215 -6.36 3.11 -3.19
N ILE A 216 -6.59 2.23 -2.23
CA ILE A 216 -7.88 1.57 -2.00
C ILE A 216 -8.13 1.51 -0.49
N GLY A 217 -9.09 2.27 0.02
CA GLY A 217 -9.41 2.34 1.44
C GLY A 217 -10.02 3.68 1.85
N VAL A 218 -10.69 3.71 3.00
CA VAL A 218 -11.14 4.97 3.60
C VAL A 218 -9.92 5.75 4.08
N ALA A 219 -9.80 6.99 3.62
CA ALA A 219 -8.69 7.90 3.95
C ALA A 219 -7.28 7.32 3.71
N SER A 220 -7.15 6.34 2.82
CA SER A 220 -5.85 5.81 2.40
C SER A 220 -5.12 6.81 1.50
N ALA A 221 -3.78 6.81 1.54
CA ALA A 221 -2.95 7.76 0.83
C ALA A 221 -1.76 7.08 0.13
N ALA A 222 -1.70 7.20 -1.18
CA ALA A 222 -0.57 6.81 -2.02
C ALA A 222 0.04 8.07 -2.66
N THR A 223 0.99 8.70 -1.94
CA THR A 223 1.59 9.98 -2.34
C THR A 223 2.98 9.85 -2.96
N GLY A 224 3.54 8.64 -3.01
CA GLY A 224 4.77 8.34 -3.76
C GLY A 224 4.49 7.92 -5.20
N SER A 225 5.44 8.14 -6.11
CA SER A 225 5.32 7.63 -7.49
C SER A 225 5.31 6.11 -7.48
N ASN A 226 4.42 5.50 -8.27
CA ASN A 226 4.22 4.04 -8.30
C ASN A 226 3.91 3.41 -6.93
N SER A 227 3.47 4.20 -5.93
CA SER A 227 3.19 3.67 -4.60
C SER A 227 1.80 3.02 -4.52
N ILE A 228 1.65 2.07 -3.60
CA ILE A 228 0.41 1.31 -3.40
C ILE A 228 0.00 1.44 -1.93
N ALA A 229 -1.20 1.97 -1.66
CA ALA A 229 -1.76 2.05 -0.32
C ALA A 229 -3.14 1.36 -0.25
N PHE A 230 -3.21 0.20 0.39
CA PHE A 230 -4.42 -0.61 0.52
C PHE A 230 -4.83 -0.76 1.99
N GLY A 231 -6.01 -0.29 2.37
CA GLY A 231 -6.58 -0.37 3.72
C GLY A 231 -6.85 1.00 4.34
N MET A 232 -7.76 1.04 5.32
CA MET A 232 -8.15 2.28 6.00
C MET A 232 -6.93 2.99 6.61
N ASN A 233 -6.75 4.27 6.31
CA ASN A 233 -5.59 5.08 6.74
C ASN A 233 -4.20 4.49 6.38
N SER A 234 -4.13 3.57 5.42
CA SER A 234 -2.82 3.12 4.90
C SER A 234 -2.11 4.28 4.22
N ASN A 235 -0.78 4.37 4.37
CA ASN A 235 0.01 5.49 3.87
C ASN A 235 1.30 4.99 3.18
N ALA A 236 1.36 5.09 1.86
CA ALA A 236 2.53 4.80 1.05
C ALA A 236 3.08 6.10 0.44
N SER A 237 4.04 6.72 1.12
CA SER A 237 4.43 8.11 0.89
C SER A 237 5.67 8.33 0.04
N ASN A 238 6.34 7.27 -0.41
CA ASN A 238 7.61 7.36 -1.14
C ASN A 238 7.60 6.53 -2.43
N VAL A 239 8.60 6.74 -3.29
CA VAL A 239 8.70 6.08 -4.60
C VAL A 239 8.73 4.57 -4.42
N GLY A 240 7.86 3.86 -5.14
CA GLY A 240 7.76 2.40 -5.11
C GLY A 240 7.32 1.81 -3.77
N SER A 241 6.87 2.63 -2.80
CA SER A 241 6.50 2.12 -1.48
C SER A 241 5.13 1.43 -1.51
N THR A 242 4.96 0.38 -0.72
CA THR A 242 3.74 -0.43 -0.65
C THR A 242 3.29 -0.56 0.80
N ALA A 243 2.11 -0.02 1.12
CA ALA A 243 1.46 -0.16 2.42
C ALA A 243 0.15 -0.93 2.27
N ILE A 244 0.05 -2.12 2.86
CA ILE A 244 -1.14 -2.98 2.83
C ILE A 244 -1.54 -3.31 4.26
N GLY A 245 -2.74 -2.91 4.66
CA GLY A 245 -3.29 -3.10 6.01
C GLY A 245 -3.76 -1.77 6.61
N ALA A 246 -4.76 -1.83 7.50
CA ALA A 246 -5.24 -0.62 8.16
C ALA A 246 -4.12 0.03 8.99
N ASN A 247 -3.95 1.34 8.83
CA ASN A 247 -2.86 2.12 9.42
C ASN A 247 -1.43 1.62 9.07
N GLY A 248 -1.25 0.84 8.00
CA GLY A 248 0.09 0.47 7.52
C GLY A 248 0.82 1.70 6.96
N VAL A 249 2.12 1.83 7.24
CA VAL A 249 2.94 2.98 6.84
C VAL A 249 4.20 2.52 6.12
N ALA A 250 4.32 2.86 4.84
CA ALA A 250 5.51 2.63 4.02
C ALA A 250 6.09 3.98 3.56
N SER A 251 7.05 4.51 4.34
CA SER A 251 7.64 5.85 4.11
C SER A 251 9.06 5.84 3.53
N GLY A 252 9.69 4.67 3.45
CA GLY A 252 10.98 4.48 2.78
C GLY A 252 10.83 4.28 1.27
N VAL A 253 11.88 4.62 0.51
CA VAL A 253 11.96 4.30 -0.93
C VAL A 253 11.93 2.79 -1.11
N ASN A 254 11.09 2.28 -2.01
CA ASN A 254 10.87 0.84 -2.24
C ASN A 254 10.50 0.04 -0.98
N SER A 255 9.99 0.69 0.08
CA SER A 255 9.66 -0.01 1.32
C SER A 255 8.31 -0.72 1.24
N SER A 256 8.16 -1.80 2.01
CA SER A 256 6.97 -2.65 1.99
C SER A 256 6.47 -2.88 3.42
N ALA A 257 5.32 -2.30 3.77
CA ALA A 257 4.62 -2.47 5.05
C ALA A 257 3.33 -3.28 4.84
N LEU A 258 3.36 -4.58 5.17
CA LEU A 258 2.29 -5.55 4.92
C LEU A 258 1.76 -6.08 6.26
N GLY A 259 0.68 -5.47 6.75
CA GLY A 259 0.02 -5.82 8.00
C GLY A 259 -0.65 -4.60 8.63
N GLN A 260 -1.68 -4.84 9.46
CA GLN A 260 -2.30 -3.77 10.25
C GLN A 260 -1.23 -3.13 11.16
N GLY A 261 -1.10 -1.81 11.09
CA GLY A 261 -0.11 -1.05 11.86
C GLY A 261 1.35 -1.39 11.55
N SER A 262 1.65 -2.10 10.46
CA SER A 262 3.04 -2.35 10.05
C SER A 262 3.72 -1.06 9.60
N ILE A 263 5.02 -0.93 9.87
CA ILE A 263 5.80 0.28 9.58
C ILE A 263 7.09 -0.12 8.88
N ALA A 264 7.28 0.32 7.64
CA ALA A 264 8.52 0.17 6.86
C ALA A 264 9.06 1.56 6.49
N SER A 265 9.94 2.10 7.33
CA SER A 265 10.30 3.53 7.30
C SER A 265 11.61 3.85 6.56
N ALA A 266 12.47 2.86 6.35
CA ALA A 266 13.76 3.00 5.68
C ALA A 266 13.76 2.46 4.24
N ALA A 267 14.78 2.81 3.45
CA ALA A 267 14.91 2.38 2.07
C ALA A 267 15.04 0.85 1.95
N ASN A 268 14.32 0.25 1.00
CA ASN A 268 14.23 -1.19 0.75
C ASN A 268 13.82 -2.03 1.99
N SER A 269 13.26 -1.41 3.02
CA SER A 269 12.84 -2.12 4.24
C SER A 269 11.53 -2.88 4.01
N THR A 270 11.40 -4.04 4.64
CA THR A 270 10.19 -4.88 4.57
C THR A 270 9.68 -5.20 5.97
N ALA A 271 8.47 -4.77 6.29
CA ALA A 271 7.75 -5.11 7.52
C ALA A 271 6.52 -5.96 7.18
N LEU A 272 6.49 -7.22 7.62
CA LEU A 272 5.43 -8.19 7.36
C LEU A 272 4.82 -8.69 8.68
N GLY A 273 3.58 -8.32 8.97
CA GLY A 273 2.82 -8.76 10.15
C GLY A 273 2.22 -7.61 10.96
N TYR A 274 1.26 -7.94 11.83
CA TYR A 274 0.60 -6.97 12.72
C TYR A 274 1.62 -6.22 13.59
N GLY A 275 1.68 -4.89 13.46
CA GLY A 275 2.60 -4.03 14.21
C GLY A 275 4.09 -4.32 13.98
N SER A 276 4.46 -5.03 12.90
CA SER A 276 5.87 -5.23 12.54
C SER A 276 6.53 -3.90 12.16
N THR A 277 7.81 -3.74 12.48
CA THR A 277 8.56 -2.49 12.26
C THR A 277 9.91 -2.77 11.61
N ALA A 278 10.16 -2.22 10.43
CA ALA A 278 11.43 -2.26 9.72
C ALA A 278 11.95 -0.82 9.52
N ASN A 279 12.94 -0.44 10.33
CA ASN A 279 13.49 0.93 10.38
C ASN A 279 14.94 1.03 9.90
N GLY A 280 15.63 -0.10 9.69
CA GLY A 280 16.96 -0.14 9.09
C GLY A 280 16.90 -0.19 7.57
N ILE A 281 17.91 0.35 6.90
CA ILE A 281 18.07 0.26 5.45
C ILE A 281 18.26 -1.22 5.07
N ASN A 282 17.57 -1.69 4.02
CA ASN A 282 17.56 -3.10 3.62
C ASN A 282 17.13 -4.08 4.73
N SER A 283 16.45 -3.62 5.79
CA SER A 283 16.05 -4.49 6.89
C SER A 283 14.75 -5.27 6.60
N THR A 284 14.60 -6.43 7.22
CA THR A 284 13.40 -7.27 7.10
C THR A 284 12.86 -7.65 8.47
N ALA A 285 11.65 -7.21 8.80
CA ALA A 285 10.91 -7.61 9.98
C ALA A 285 9.71 -8.48 9.57
N THR A 286 9.67 -9.75 9.98
CA THR A 286 8.56 -10.67 9.71
C THR A 286 8.03 -11.30 11.01
N GLY A 287 6.72 -11.16 11.25
CA GLY A 287 6.05 -11.62 12.47
C GLY A 287 5.40 -10.50 13.26
N GLN A 288 4.41 -10.85 14.10
CA GLN A 288 3.69 -9.89 14.93
C GLN A 288 4.66 -9.15 15.87
N ALA A 289 4.64 -7.82 15.83
CA ALA A 289 5.55 -6.94 16.58
C ALA A 289 7.05 -7.26 16.45
N SER A 290 7.48 -7.88 15.33
CA SER A 290 8.90 -7.97 14.99
C SER A 290 9.49 -6.59 14.74
N SER A 291 10.77 -6.39 15.07
CA SER A 291 11.47 -5.10 14.96
C SER A 291 12.87 -5.28 14.38
N ALA A 292 13.09 -4.83 13.13
CA ALA A 292 14.38 -4.83 12.46
C ALA A 292 14.86 -3.37 12.29
N SER A 293 15.61 -2.87 13.28
CA SER A 293 16.06 -1.46 13.34
C SER A 293 17.52 -1.25 12.96
N GLY A 294 18.34 -2.31 12.93
CA GLY A 294 19.69 -2.23 12.37
C GLY A 294 19.66 -2.24 10.84
N ASP A 295 20.63 -1.60 10.19
CA ASP A 295 20.80 -1.71 8.74
C ASP A 295 21.15 -3.16 8.37
N PHE A 296 20.65 -3.63 7.23
CA PHE A 296 20.78 -5.01 6.74
C PHE A 296 20.23 -6.11 7.69
N SER A 297 19.53 -5.72 8.76
CA SER A 297 19.08 -6.64 9.80
C SER A 297 17.87 -7.49 9.40
N ILE A 298 17.75 -8.66 10.02
CA ILE A 298 16.63 -9.59 9.84
C ILE A 298 16.03 -9.94 11.20
N ALA A 299 14.78 -9.54 11.44
CA ALA A 299 14.00 -9.96 12.61
C ALA A 299 12.83 -10.86 12.15
N ALA A 300 12.90 -12.16 12.42
CA ALA A 300 11.91 -13.14 11.99
C ALA A 300 11.31 -13.91 13.17
N GLY A 301 10.07 -13.60 13.55
CA GLY A 301 9.36 -14.22 14.66
C GLY A 301 8.55 -13.20 15.47
N GLN A 302 7.54 -13.68 16.20
CA GLN A 302 6.74 -12.82 17.07
C GLN A 302 7.63 -12.13 18.11
N GLY A 303 7.62 -10.79 18.14
CA GLY A 303 8.44 -10.00 19.05
C GLY A 303 9.96 -10.13 18.86
N SER A 304 10.44 -10.68 17.74
CA SER A 304 11.88 -10.72 17.42
C SER A 304 12.44 -9.31 17.25
N ARG A 305 13.70 -9.10 17.64
CA ARG A 305 14.36 -7.77 17.68
C ARG A 305 15.78 -7.84 17.13
N ALA A 306 16.00 -7.36 15.91
CA ALA A 306 17.34 -7.19 15.36
C ALA A 306 17.69 -5.70 15.36
N THR A 307 18.53 -5.28 16.31
CA THR A 307 18.88 -3.86 16.50
C THR A 307 20.32 -3.53 16.13
N GLY A 308 21.22 -4.51 16.10
CA GLY A 308 22.58 -4.34 15.57
C GLY A 308 22.60 -4.30 14.04
N GLU A 309 23.58 -3.62 13.46
CA GLU A 309 23.86 -3.66 12.01
C GLU A 309 24.18 -5.11 11.59
N ASP A 310 23.66 -5.56 10.46
CA ASP A 310 23.75 -6.96 10.00
C ASP A 310 23.23 -7.99 11.03
N GLY A 311 22.44 -7.56 12.02
CA GLY A 311 21.91 -8.42 13.08
C GLY A 311 20.83 -9.37 12.56
N ILE A 312 20.90 -10.64 12.96
CA ILE A 312 19.91 -11.67 12.61
C ILE A 312 19.25 -12.22 13.87
N ALA A 313 17.96 -11.94 14.07
CA ALA A 313 17.15 -12.47 15.17
C ALA A 313 16.01 -13.34 14.61
N ILE A 314 16.11 -14.66 14.73
CA ILE A 314 15.13 -15.62 14.23
C ILE A 314 14.54 -16.44 15.38
N GLY A 315 13.25 -16.27 15.66
CA GLY A 315 12.52 -16.96 16.73
C GLY A 315 11.66 -16.01 17.56
N GLN A 316 10.67 -16.56 18.25
CA GLN A 316 9.79 -15.79 19.13
C GLN A 316 10.62 -15.13 20.24
N GLY A 317 10.53 -13.80 20.35
CA GLY A 317 11.29 -13.03 21.34
C GLY A 317 12.82 -13.10 21.22
N SER A 318 13.36 -13.59 20.09
CA SER A 318 14.81 -13.55 19.85
C SER A 318 15.32 -12.11 19.75
N ALA A 319 16.55 -11.84 20.19
CA ALA A 319 17.14 -10.51 20.11
C ALA A 319 18.62 -10.56 19.66
N ALA A 320 18.94 -9.79 18.63
CA ALA A 320 20.30 -9.59 18.15
C ALA A 320 20.66 -8.11 18.22
N SER A 321 21.33 -7.70 19.30
CA SER A 321 21.66 -6.29 19.56
C SER A 321 23.10 -5.90 19.26
N GLY A 322 24.03 -6.86 19.22
CA GLY A 322 25.39 -6.62 18.73
C GLY A 322 25.45 -6.56 17.21
N ASP A 323 26.37 -5.78 16.66
CA ASP A 323 26.57 -5.74 15.20
C ASP A 323 27.15 -7.07 14.71
N LEU A 324 26.74 -7.49 13.51
CA LEU A 324 27.10 -8.76 12.89
C LEU A 324 26.78 -9.97 13.79
N SER A 325 25.80 -9.83 14.68
CA SER A 325 25.40 -10.89 15.63
C SER A 325 24.21 -11.71 15.13
N THR A 326 24.14 -12.97 15.54
CA THR A 326 23.10 -13.91 15.11
C THR A 326 22.48 -14.64 16.30
N ALA A 327 21.19 -14.42 16.55
CA ALA A 327 20.37 -15.10 17.54
C ALA A 327 19.30 -15.96 16.85
N ILE A 328 19.38 -17.29 16.98
CA ILE A 328 18.43 -18.24 16.38
C ILE A 328 17.82 -19.15 17.47
N GLY A 329 16.52 -19.03 17.69
CA GLY A 329 15.76 -19.78 18.69
C GLY A 329 14.87 -18.88 19.53
N ALA A 330 13.79 -19.44 20.09
CA ALA A 330 12.89 -18.67 20.95
C ALA A 330 13.65 -18.12 22.17
N ALA A 331 13.54 -16.82 22.43
CA ALA A 331 14.26 -16.08 23.46
C ALA A 331 15.81 -16.19 23.39
N SER A 332 16.38 -16.57 22.24
CA SER A 332 17.84 -16.48 22.04
C SER A 332 18.29 -15.02 22.02
N THR A 333 19.47 -14.73 22.56
CA THR A 333 19.99 -13.37 22.71
C THR A 333 21.46 -13.28 22.33
N THR A 334 21.81 -12.28 21.53
CA THR A 334 23.19 -11.89 21.24
C THR A 334 23.40 -10.41 21.55
N GLU A 335 24.30 -10.12 22.48
CA GLU A 335 24.63 -8.74 22.88
C GLU A 335 25.97 -8.27 22.30
N GLY A 336 26.95 -9.17 22.20
CA GLY A 336 28.29 -8.85 21.71
C GLY A 336 28.39 -8.74 20.19
N HIS A 337 29.38 -8.01 19.70
CA HIS A 337 29.70 -7.93 18.27
C HIS A 337 30.20 -9.29 17.76
N PHE A 338 29.83 -9.66 16.54
CA PHE A 338 30.21 -10.94 15.91
C PHE A 338 29.84 -12.19 16.73
N SER A 339 28.84 -12.09 17.61
CA SER A 339 28.43 -13.19 18.49
C SER A 339 27.35 -14.07 17.87
N LEU A 340 27.25 -15.32 18.35
CA LEU A 340 26.31 -16.32 17.84
C LEU A 340 25.59 -17.02 19.00
N ALA A 341 24.27 -16.93 19.05
CA ALA A 341 23.42 -17.69 19.96
C ALA A 341 22.45 -18.60 19.17
N VAL A 342 22.50 -19.91 19.40
CA VAL A 342 21.61 -20.89 18.74
C VAL A 342 20.97 -21.82 19.76
N GLY A 343 19.64 -21.75 19.91
CA GLY A 343 18.86 -22.57 20.84
C GLY A 343 17.90 -21.74 21.69
N HIS A 344 16.92 -22.41 22.31
CA HIS A 344 15.98 -21.74 23.21
C HIS A 344 16.72 -21.11 24.39
N ASN A 345 16.53 -19.81 24.61
CA ASN A 345 17.15 -19.07 25.71
C ASN A 345 18.70 -19.18 25.74
N SER A 346 19.33 -19.37 24.57
CA SER A 346 20.78 -19.28 24.42
C SER A 346 21.22 -17.81 24.50
N ASN A 347 22.36 -17.53 25.12
CA ASN A 347 22.85 -16.17 25.34
C ASN A 347 24.35 -16.03 25.06
N ALA A 348 24.69 -15.26 24.02
CA ALA A 348 26.06 -14.87 23.71
C ALA A 348 26.24 -13.38 24.03
N VAL A 349 26.77 -13.09 25.23
CA VAL A 349 26.80 -11.74 25.82
C VAL A 349 28.00 -10.94 25.31
N ALA A 350 29.16 -11.58 25.16
CA ALA A 350 30.41 -10.90 24.89
C ALA A 350 30.79 -10.93 23.40
N ASP A 351 31.71 -10.05 22.99
CA ASP A 351 32.21 -10.02 21.62
C ASP A 351 32.85 -11.35 21.22
N ASN A 352 32.61 -11.76 19.97
CA ASN A 352 33.07 -13.02 19.39
C ASN A 352 32.65 -14.28 20.17
N SER A 353 31.67 -14.17 21.07
CA SER A 353 31.21 -15.31 21.88
C SER A 353 30.21 -16.19 21.12
N VAL A 354 30.20 -17.49 21.44
CA VAL A 354 29.35 -18.50 20.79
C VAL A 354 28.61 -19.32 21.85
N ALA A 355 27.28 -19.24 21.86
CA ALA A 355 26.40 -20.02 22.73
C ALA A 355 25.49 -20.93 21.89
N ILE A 356 25.68 -22.25 21.96
CA ILE A 356 24.90 -23.22 21.18
C ILE A 356 24.28 -24.25 22.12
N GLY A 357 22.96 -24.27 22.23
CA GLY A 357 22.18 -25.17 23.09
C GLY A 357 21.18 -24.42 23.95
N GLN A 358 20.18 -25.14 24.46
CA GLN A 358 19.17 -24.57 25.35
C GLN A 358 19.82 -24.08 26.66
N ASP A 359 19.50 -22.86 27.09
CA ASP A 359 20.11 -22.20 28.26
C ASP A 359 21.66 -22.14 28.23
N SER A 360 22.29 -22.22 27.05
CA SER A 360 23.74 -22.03 26.94
C SER A 360 24.10 -20.56 27.13
N MET A 361 25.24 -20.28 27.77
CA MET A 361 25.67 -18.92 28.11
C MET A 361 27.17 -18.73 27.86
N ALA A 362 27.50 -17.87 26.90
CA ALA A 362 28.87 -17.46 26.61
C ALA A 362 29.05 -15.98 26.98
N SER A 363 29.71 -15.71 28.12
CA SER A 363 29.84 -14.36 28.69
C SER A 363 31.28 -13.84 28.75
N GLY A 364 32.25 -14.63 28.28
CA GLY A 364 33.62 -14.21 28.11
C GLY A 364 33.89 -13.80 26.67
N VAL A 365 34.73 -12.80 26.43
CA VAL A 365 35.12 -12.41 25.07
C VAL A 365 35.77 -13.60 24.36
N GLY A 366 35.34 -13.90 23.14
CA GLY A 366 35.80 -15.06 22.37
C GLY A 366 35.49 -16.43 23.01
N SER A 367 34.59 -16.50 24.00
CA SER A 367 34.27 -17.76 24.67
C SER A 367 33.26 -18.60 23.89
N THR A 368 33.28 -19.93 24.09
CA THR A 368 32.35 -20.86 23.45
C THR A 368 31.65 -21.74 24.48
N ALA A 369 30.33 -21.65 24.58
CA ALA A 369 29.48 -22.54 25.37
C ALA A 369 28.63 -23.39 24.43
N MET A 370 28.93 -24.68 24.30
CA MET A 370 28.21 -25.60 23.41
C MET A 370 27.64 -26.78 24.19
N GLY A 371 26.33 -26.79 24.38
CA GLY A 371 25.56 -27.80 25.11
C GLY A 371 24.47 -27.17 25.98
N GLN A 372 23.44 -27.95 26.30
CA GLN A 372 22.35 -27.49 27.17
C GLN A 372 22.87 -27.11 28.56
N ASN A 373 22.56 -25.92 29.07
CA ASN A 373 23.12 -25.36 30.32
C ASN A 373 24.66 -25.24 30.35
N SER A 374 25.34 -25.25 29.20
CA SER A 374 26.79 -24.99 29.18
C SER A 374 27.09 -23.52 29.48
N ARG A 375 28.18 -23.24 30.20
CA ARG A 375 28.54 -21.87 30.59
C ARG A 375 30.03 -21.58 30.44
N SER A 376 30.36 -20.65 29.58
CA SER A 376 31.74 -20.22 29.30
C SER A 376 31.90 -18.74 29.63
N SER A 377 32.43 -18.45 30.82
CA SER A 377 32.43 -17.08 31.36
C SER A 377 33.79 -16.38 31.32
N ASP A 378 34.86 -17.11 31.02
CA ASP A 378 36.22 -16.57 31.00
C ASP A 378 36.66 -16.23 29.57
N LEU A 379 37.63 -15.30 29.43
CA LEU A 379 38.22 -14.90 28.15
C LEU A 379 38.75 -16.13 27.38
N TYR A 380 38.39 -16.26 26.10
CA TYR A 380 38.80 -17.34 25.19
C TYR A 380 38.49 -18.78 25.68
N SER A 381 37.66 -18.93 26.71
CA SER A 381 37.35 -20.23 27.31
C SER A 381 36.36 -21.04 26.48
N VAL A 382 36.34 -22.36 26.67
CA VAL A 382 35.41 -23.26 25.97
C VAL A 382 34.75 -24.21 26.95
N ALA A 383 33.43 -24.17 27.08
CA ALA A 383 32.61 -25.19 27.73
C ALA A 383 31.92 -26.09 26.67
N LEU A 384 32.25 -27.38 26.65
CA LEU A 384 31.71 -28.34 25.68
C LEU A 384 30.93 -29.47 26.39
N GLY A 385 29.68 -29.66 26.00
CA GLY A 385 28.75 -30.64 26.56
C GLY A 385 27.72 -30.03 27.51
N SER A 386 26.61 -30.75 27.72
CA SER A 386 25.55 -30.31 28.63
C SER A 386 26.07 -30.09 30.05
N ALA A 387 25.66 -28.99 30.67
CA ALA A 387 26.07 -28.56 32.00
C ALA A 387 27.58 -28.35 32.22
N SER A 388 28.40 -28.32 31.15
CA SER A 388 29.83 -27.99 31.24
C SER A 388 30.02 -26.52 31.62
N VAL A 389 30.95 -26.24 32.52
CA VAL A 389 31.22 -24.89 33.04
C VAL A 389 32.72 -24.64 33.04
N THR A 390 33.16 -23.49 32.52
CA THR A 390 34.57 -23.08 32.61
C THR A 390 34.92 -22.59 34.01
N ALA A 391 36.21 -22.63 34.30
CA ALA A 391 36.79 -21.99 35.47
C ALA A 391 38.01 -21.17 34.99
N PRO A 392 38.45 -20.19 35.79
CA PRO A 392 39.69 -19.45 35.50
C PRO A 392 40.86 -20.39 35.25
N GLN A 393 41.77 -19.99 34.36
CA GLN A 393 42.95 -20.77 34.03
C GLN A 393 43.81 -21.07 35.27
N ILE A 394 44.31 -22.30 35.36
CA ILE A 394 45.19 -22.73 36.44
C ILE A 394 46.58 -22.96 35.86
N SER A 395 47.56 -22.16 36.30
CA SER A 395 48.97 -22.36 35.96
C SER A 395 49.59 -23.44 36.85
N THR A 396 50.04 -24.53 36.25
CA THR A 396 50.77 -25.61 36.92
C THR A 396 52.18 -25.70 36.32
N PRO A 397 53.15 -24.89 36.78
CA PRO A 397 54.46 -24.82 36.15
C PRO A 397 55.36 -26.02 36.45
N GLN A 398 55.14 -26.69 37.59
CA GLN A 398 56.04 -27.72 38.09
C GLN A 398 55.32 -28.71 39.02
N ILE A 399 55.99 -29.83 39.28
CA ILE A 399 55.67 -30.76 40.36
C ILE A 399 56.92 -31.12 41.16
N ASN A 400 56.78 -31.31 42.46
CA ASN A 400 57.84 -31.87 43.31
C ASN A 400 57.57 -33.35 43.56
N ILE A 401 58.50 -34.20 43.14
CA ILE A 401 58.45 -35.65 43.40
C ILE A 401 59.73 -36.03 44.14
N SER A 402 59.58 -36.48 45.39
CA SER A 402 60.69 -36.92 46.25
C SER A 402 61.83 -35.90 46.39
N GLY A 403 61.51 -34.61 46.44
CA GLY A 403 62.47 -33.52 46.59
C GLY A 403 63.04 -32.97 45.27
N ASN A 404 62.76 -33.62 44.14
CA ASN A 404 63.17 -33.14 42.82
C ASN A 404 62.05 -32.34 42.16
N ILE A 405 62.41 -31.19 41.59
CA ILE A 405 61.48 -30.31 40.85
C ILE A 405 61.50 -30.72 39.38
N TYR A 406 60.32 -31.05 38.85
CA TYR A 406 60.09 -31.33 37.44
C TYR A 406 59.25 -30.21 36.84
N GLN A 407 59.81 -29.49 35.89
CA GLN A 407 59.14 -28.40 35.18
C GLN A 407 58.25 -28.97 34.07
N PHE A 408 57.10 -28.33 33.85
CA PHE A 408 56.19 -28.66 32.75
C PHE A 408 56.26 -27.62 31.63
N ALA A 409 56.13 -28.08 30.38
CA ALA A 409 55.86 -27.21 29.25
C ALA A 409 54.45 -26.58 29.38
N GLY A 410 54.22 -25.45 28.70
CA GLY A 410 52.89 -24.81 28.66
C GLY A 410 52.43 -24.15 29.98
N SER A 411 53.36 -23.73 30.83
CA SER A 411 53.08 -23.22 32.18
C SER A 411 52.26 -21.92 32.27
N ASN A 412 52.00 -21.24 31.16
CA ASN A 412 51.24 -19.97 31.11
C ASN A 412 49.96 -20.08 30.25
N PRO A 413 48.95 -20.88 30.67
CA PRO A 413 47.71 -21.02 29.91
C PRO A 413 46.94 -19.70 29.85
N GLN A 414 46.29 -19.45 28.70
CA GLN A 414 45.50 -18.23 28.45
C GLN A 414 43.99 -18.43 28.61
N ALA A 415 43.53 -19.69 28.73
CA ALA A 415 42.13 -20.04 28.88
C ALA A 415 41.98 -21.51 29.33
N THR A 416 40.75 -21.89 29.67
CA THR A 416 40.38 -23.26 30.05
C THR A 416 39.40 -23.87 29.03
N PHE A 417 39.69 -25.09 28.59
CA PHE A 417 38.73 -25.96 27.90
C PHE A 417 38.11 -26.93 28.92
N SER A 418 36.79 -26.87 29.10
CA SER A 418 36.03 -27.65 30.07
C SER A 418 35.04 -28.58 29.38
N ILE A 419 35.10 -29.87 29.71
CA ILE A 419 34.13 -30.90 29.29
C ILE A 419 33.24 -31.35 30.45
N GLY A 420 33.15 -30.55 31.51
CA GLY A 420 32.42 -30.92 32.70
C GLY A 420 32.23 -29.74 33.63
N ASN A 421 31.83 -30.01 34.85
CA ASN A 421 31.55 -29.00 35.85
C ASN A 421 31.89 -29.59 37.22
N TYR A 422 33.20 -29.60 37.48
CA TYR A 422 33.69 -30.20 38.71
C TYR A 422 33.29 -29.39 39.95
N THR A 423 33.16 -28.08 39.81
CA THR A 423 32.97 -27.14 40.92
C THR A 423 31.56 -27.15 41.49
N THR A 424 30.51 -27.31 40.66
CA THR A 424 29.12 -27.25 41.17
C THR A 424 28.43 -28.61 41.25
N ASN A 425 28.66 -29.53 40.31
CA ASN A 425 27.96 -30.83 40.31
C ASN A 425 28.87 -32.05 40.13
N ARG A 426 30.20 -31.86 40.17
CA ARG A 426 31.21 -32.91 39.97
C ARG A 426 31.04 -33.70 38.67
N MET A 427 30.38 -33.11 37.66
CA MET A 427 30.23 -33.75 36.37
C MET A 427 31.58 -33.78 35.68
N THR A 428 32.05 -34.98 35.36
CA THR A 428 33.27 -35.21 34.57
C THR A 428 32.92 -36.07 33.35
N ARG A 429 33.76 -36.00 32.33
CA ARG A 429 33.63 -36.81 31.12
C ARG A 429 34.95 -37.46 30.82
N THR A 430 34.89 -38.66 30.22
CA THR A 430 36.05 -39.28 29.61
C THR A 430 36.35 -38.59 28.28
N LEU A 431 37.64 -38.49 27.96
CA LEU A 431 38.10 -38.16 26.61
C LEU A 431 38.63 -39.45 25.97
N THR A 432 37.92 -39.99 24.99
CA THR A 432 38.23 -41.27 24.36
C THR A 432 38.79 -41.08 22.95
N ASN A 433 39.42 -42.13 22.42
CA ASN A 433 40.07 -42.13 21.09
C ASN A 433 41.21 -41.09 20.94
N LEU A 434 41.89 -40.79 22.05
CA LEU A 434 43.07 -39.93 22.05
C LEU A 434 44.30 -40.70 21.56
N ALA A 435 44.92 -40.23 20.47
CA ALA A 435 46.20 -40.74 20.00
C ALA A 435 47.31 -40.50 21.04
N ALA A 436 48.39 -41.28 21.00
CA ALA A 436 49.51 -41.09 21.91
C ALA A 436 50.20 -39.73 21.64
N GLY A 437 50.37 -38.93 22.68
CA GLY A 437 51.06 -37.64 22.61
C GLY A 437 52.59 -37.80 22.57
N ARG A 438 53.31 -36.78 22.15
CA ARG A 438 54.79 -36.77 22.26
C ARG A 438 55.21 -36.73 23.72
N ILE A 439 56.25 -37.48 24.09
CA ILE A 439 56.83 -37.51 25.44
C ILE A 439 58.23 -36.90 25.38
N ASP A 440 58.31 -35.59 25.58
CA ASP A 440 59.56 -34.82 25.70
C ASP A 440 59.35 -33.58 26.59
N GLY A 441 60.42 -32.86 26.94
CA GLY A 441 60.38 -31.73 27.87
C GLY A 441 59.64 -30.47 27.37
N ASN A 442 59.30 -30.40 26.09
CA ASN A 442 58.61 -29.27 25.45
C ASN A 442 57.18 -29.62 24.98
N SER A 443 56.76 -30.89 25.10
CA SER A 443 55.46 -31.36 24.61
C SER A 443 54.28 -30.77 25.40
N THR A 444 53.27 -30.32 24.66
CA THR A 444 51.96 -29.88 25.19
C THR A 444 50.82 -30.79 24.70
N ASP A 445 51.15 -32.00 24.26
CA ASP A 445 50.17 -32.97 23.79
C ASP A 445 49.49 -33.65 24.99
N ALA A 446 48.20 -33.96 24.86
CA ALA A 446 47.52 -34.78 25.87
C ALA A 446 48.08 -36.23 25.85
N ILE A 447 48.25 -36.81 27.03
CA ILE A 447 48.73 -38.18 27.21
C ILE A 447 47.54 -39.13 27.32
N ASN A 448 47.57 -40.25 26.59
CA ASN A 448 46.53 -41.27 26.69
C ASN A 448 46.90 -42.38 27.69
N GLY A 449 45.96 -43.29 27.96
CA GLY A 449 46.16 -44.36 28.93
C GLY A 449 47.27 -45.37 28.57
N SER A 450 47.57 -45.60 27.29
CA SER A 450 48.60 -46.58 26.91
C SER A 450 50.02 -46.08 27.19
N GLN A 451 50.24 -44.77 27.13
CA GLN A 451 51.53 -44.17 27.49
C GLN A 451 51.80 -44.26 28.99
N LEU A 452 50.79 -44.00 29.82
CA LEU A 452 50.90 -44.18 31.27
C LEU A 452 51.11 -45.66 31.61
N TYR A 453 50.40 -46.56 30.93
CA TYR A 453 50.57 -48.00 31.10
C TYR A 453 52.00 -48.46 30.73
N ALA A 454 52.60 -47.93 29.66
CA ALA A 454 53.99 -48.21 29.30
C ALA A 454 54.99 -47.75 30.38
N LEU A 455 54.75 -46.60 31.02
CA LEU A 455 55.56 -46.14 32.15
C LEU A 455 55.41 -47.06 33.37
N VAL A 456 54.19 -47.51 33.67
CA VAL A 456 53.94 -48.47 34.76
C VAL A 456 54.72 -49.76 34.52
N GLN A 457 54.67 -50.32 33.31
CA GLN A 457 55.46 -51.51 32.94
C GLN A 457 56.97 -51.29 33.17
N ALA A 458 57.50 -50.10 32.85
CA ALA A 458 58.91 -49.77 33.09
C ALA A 458 59.26 -49.68 34.59
N ILE A 459 58.38 -49.10 35.42
CA ILE A 459 58.57 -49.01 36.88
C ILE A 459 58.51 -50.40 37.51
N GLU A 460 57.55 -51.23 37.11
CA GLU A 460 57.43 -52.60 37.59
C GLU A 460 58.70 -53.40 37.28
N ALA A 461 59.26 -53.26 36.07
CA ALA A 461 60.53 -53.88 35.70
C ALA A 461 61.71 -53.42 36.57
N ILE A 462 61.76 -52.13 36.96
CA ILE A 462 62.77 -51.62 37.91
C ILE A 462 62.57 -52.24 39.30
N ASN A 463 61.34 -52.31 39.79
CA ASN A 463 61.04 -52.88 41.10
C ASN A 463 61.40 -54.37 41.17
N THR A 464 61.13 -55.14 40.11
CA THR A 464 61.55 -56.54 40.02
C THR A 464 63.07 -56.68 40.13
N ARG A 465 63.84 -55.81 39.47
CA ARG A 465 65.32 -55.80 39.55
C ARG A 465 65.84 -55.44 40.94
N LEU A 466 65.15 -54.57 41.68
CA LEU A 466 65.55 -54.20 43.04
C LEU A 466 65.28 -55.30 44.07
N ASN A 467 64.21 -56.09 43.89
CA ASN A 467 63.86 -57.18 44.80
C ASN A 467 64.62 -58.49 44.54
N ASN A 468 65.18 -58.63 43.33
CA ASN A 468 66.05 -59.74 42.95
C ASN A 468 67.38 -59.17 42.40
N PRO A 469 68.25 -58.61 43.25
CA PRO A 469 69.55 -58.16 42.81
C PRO A 469 70.38 -59.39 42.41
N ASP A 470 70.88 -59.39 41.17
CA ASP A 470 71.90 -60.34 40.72
C ASP A 470 73.19 -60.23 41.57
#